data_AF-A0AAW1N372-F1
#
_entry.id   AF-A0AAW1N372-F1
#
_cell.length_a   1.000
_cell.length_b   1.000
_cell.length_c   1.000
_cell.angle_alpha   90.00
_cell.angle_beta   90.00
_cell.angle_gamma   90.00
#
_symmetry.space_group_name_H-M   'P 1'
#
loop_
_entity.id
_entity.type
_entity.pdbx_description
1 polymer ?
#
loop_
_entity_poly.entity_id
_entity_poly.type
_entity_poly.pdbx_seq_one_letter_code
_entity_poly.pdbx_strand_id
1 'polypeptide(L)'
;MDCRRVLRSRPLRIVFPNSFVVKEILKNKTKLRSINDFRNIYLKSDDTPYQRDLLAKCKESLKAREMNGETKCKESLKAREMNGEMNLKIKYFNGVPQVVAQQQENNQ
;
A
#
# COMPACT_ATOMS: atom_id res chain seq x y z
N MET A 1 6.82 -42.13 -17.69
CA MET A 1 5.97 -41.48 -16.67
C MET A 1 6.83 -41.26 -15.43
N ASP A 2 7.56 -40.13 -15.38
CA ASP A 2 8.51 -39.84 -14.30
C ASP A 2 7.76 -39.32 -13.05
N CYS A 3 7.50 -40.21 -12.10
CA CYS A 3 6.95 -39.88 -10.77
C CYS A 3 8.04 -39.50 -9.76
N ARG A 4 9.00 -38.63 -10.13
CA ARG A 4 9.99 -38.14 -9.16
C ARG A 4 9.34 -37.12 -8.23
N ARG A 5 8.94 -37.58 -7.05
CA ARG A 5 8.42 -36.77 -5.95
C ARG A 5 9.50 -35.77 -5.55
N VAL A 6 9.37 -34.51 -5.97
CA VAL A 6 10.28 -33.43 -5.54
C VAL A 6 10.15 -33.30 -4.03
N LEU A 7 11.23 -33.62 -3.29
CA LEU A 7 11.30 -33.47 -1.84
C LEU A 7 11.31 -31.98 -1.51
N ARG A 8 10.13 -31.43 -1.22
CA ARG A 8 9.99 -30.05 -0.75
C ARG A 8 10.34 -29.99 0.73
N SER A 9 11.15 -29.01 1.12
CA SER A 9 11.46 -28.73 2.52
C SER A 9 10.17 -28.40 3.28
N ARG A 10 10.03 -28.92 4.49
CA ARG A 10 8.88 -28.61 5.36
C ARG A 10 8.99 -27.18 5.88
N PRO A 11 7.88 -26.42 5.94
CA PRO A 11 7.91 -25.08 6.52
C PRO A 11 8.19 -25.14 8.02
N LEU A 12 8.98 -24.20 8.51
CA LEU A 12 9.23 -24.02 9.94
C LEU A 12 8.23 -23.01 10.51
N ARG A 13 7.58 -23.35 11.63
CA ARG A 13 6.71 -22.45 12.38
C ARG A 13 7.46 -21.94 13.59
N ILE A 14 7.57 -20.62 13.70
CA ILE A 14 8.23 -19.95 14.82
C ILE A 14 7.19 -19.10 15.53
N VAL A 15 7.09 -19.26 16.85
CA VAL A 15 6.17 -18.51 17.70
C VAL A 15 6.98 -17.61 18.60
N PHE A 16 6.62 -16.32 18.64
CA PHE A 16 7.26 -15.33 19.50
C PHE A 16 6.30 -14.94 20.62
N PRO A 17 6.81 -14.67 21.84
CA PRO A 17 5.97 -14.21 22.94
C PRO A 17 5.39 -12.81 22.69
N ASN A 18 6.13 -11.97 21.96
CA ASN A 18 5.71 -10.61 21.64
C ASN A 18 5.34 -10.47 20.16
N SER A 19 4.11 -10.05 19.89
CA SER A 19 3.61 -9.80 18.53
C SER A 19 4.34 -8.66 17.81
N PHE A 20 4.92 -7.71 18.55
CA PHE A 20 5.66 -6.59 17.98
C PHE A 20 6.89 -7.06 17.19
N VAL A 21 7.63 -8.01 17.76
CA VAL A 21 8.83 -8.59 17.13
C VAL A 21 8.47 -9.25 15.80
N VAL A 22 7.35 -9.98 15.75
CA VAL A 22 6.85 -10.60 14.51
C VAL A 22 6.57 -9.52 13.45
N LYS A 23 5.90 -8.43 13.83
CA LYS A 23 5.60 -7.33 12.92
C LYS A 23 6.86 -6.66 12.40
N GLU A 24 7.86 -6.46 13.24
CA GLU A 24 9.15 -5.87 12.86
C GLU A 24 9.92 -6.77 11.88
N ILE A 25 10.01 -8.07 12.15
CA ILE A 25 10.62 -9.05 11.25
C ILE A 25 9.90 -9.05 9.90
N LEU A 26 8.56 -9.10 9.90
CA LEU A 26 7.76 -9.11 8.67
C LEU A 26 7.89 -7.80 7.86
N LYS A 27 8.11 -6.65 8.52
CA LYS A 27 8.41 -5.37 7.84
C LYS A 27 9.79 -5.40 7.17
N ASN A 28 10.79 -5.97 7.84
CA ASN A 28 12.17 -6.00 7.35
C ASN A 28 12.49 -7.17 6.39
N LYS A 29 11.55 -8.09 6.14
CA LYS A 29 11.78 -9.28 5.31
C LYS A 29 12.25 -8.98 3.88
N THR A 30 11.91 -7.81 3.32
CA THR A 30 12.38 -7.39 1.99
C THR A 30 13.87 -7.06 2.00
N LYS A 31 14.36 -6.43 3.07
CA LYS A 31 15.79 -6.16 3.30
C LYS A 31 16.58 -7.44 3.55
N LEU A 32 15.97 -8.44 4.20
CA LEU A 32 16.61 -9.75 4.35
C LEU A 32 16.80 -10.43 2.98
N ARG A 33 15.81 -10.32 2.08
CA ARG A 33 15.88 -10.92 0.75
C ARG A 33 16.92 -10.31 -0.19
N SER A 34 17.39 -9.09 0.06
CA SER A 34 18.47 -8.50 -0.75
C SER A 34 19.83 -9.11 -0.44
N ILE A 35 19.98 -9.80 0.70
CA ILE A 35 21.20 -10.54 1.03
C ILE A 35 21.17 -11.88 0.28
N ASN A 36 22.25 -12.19 -0.45
CA ASN A 36 22.32 -13.36 -1.35
C ASN A 36 21.97 -14.68 -0.64
N ASP A 37 22.42 -14.85 0.61
CA ASP A 37 22.18 -16.06 1.40
C ASP A 37 20.70 -16.30 1.73
N PHE A 38 19.90 -15.23 1.80
CA PHE A 38 18.50 -15.28 2.21
C PHE A 38 17.52 -15.09 1.04
N ARG A 39 18.01 -14.98 -0.19
CA ARG A 39 17.19 -14.74 -1.39
C ARG A 39 16.10 -15.80 -1.58
N ASN A 40 16.42 -17.04 -1.26
CA ASN A 40 15.54 -18.19 -1.43
C ASN A 40 14.64 -18.46 -0.22
N ILE A 41 14.80 -17.71 0.87
CA ILE A 41 14.01 -17.87 2.09
C ILE A 41 12.73 -17.01 1.97
N TYR A 42 11.61 -17.59 2.39
CA TYR A 42 10.31 -16.92 2.39
C TYR A 42 9.74 -16.83 3.80
N LEU A 43 9.40 -15.61 4.20
CA LEU A 43 8.78 -15.31 5.49
C LEU A 43 7.35 -14.80 5.27
N LYS A 44 6.41 -15.42 5.98
CA LYS A 44 5.00 -15.08 5.95
C LYS A 44 4.39 -15.22 7.35
N SER A 45 3.40 -14.40 7.61
CA SER A 45 2.51 -14.55 8.75
C SER A 45 1.71 -15.84 8.65
N ASP A 46 1.42 -16.42 9.81
CA ASP A 46 0.56 -17.59 9.96
C ASP A 46 -0.91 -17.14 9.96
N ASP A 47 -1.39 -16.72 8.79
CA ASP A 47 -2.74 -16.20 8.61
C ASP A 47 -3.70 -17.26 8.06
N THR A 48 -4.90 -17.30 8.61
CA THR A 48 -5.98 -18.14 8.09
C THR A 48 -6.40 -17.67 6.68
N PRO A 49 -7.01 -18.55 5.86
CA PRO A 49 -7.56 -18.13 4.57
C PRO A 49 -8.52 -16.95 4.68
N TYR A 50 -9.37 -16.93 5.72
CA TYR A 50 -10.31 -15.85 5.98
C TYR A 50 -9.60 -14.51 6.29
N GLN A 51 -8.57 -14.52 7.14
CA GLN A 51 -7.80 -13.31 7.45
C GLN A 51 -7.11 -12.73 6.22
N ARG A 52 -6.60 -13.59 5.33
CA ARG A 52 -5.98 -13.16 4.08
C ARG A 52 -6.98 -12.50 3.14
N ASP A 53 -8.18 -13.09 3.01
CA ASP A 53 -9.26 -12.53 2.19
C ASP A 53 -9.73 -11.17 2.72
N LEU A 54 -9.94 -11.07 4.04
CA LEU A 54 -10.33 -9.82 4.68
C LEU A 54 -9.30 -8.70 4.43
N LEU A 55 -8.01 -9.00 4.60
CA LEU A 55 -6.94 -8.04 4.34
C LEU A 55 -6.89 -7.62 2.86
N ALA A 56 -7.15 -8.56 1.93
CA ALA A 56 -7.20 -8.27 0.50
C ALA A 56 -8.34 -7.30 0.18
N LYS A 57 -9.55 -7.57 0.69
CA LYS A 57 -10.72 -6.70 0.55
C LYS A 57 -10.49 -5.31 1.14
N CYS A 58 -9.88 -5.22 2.31
CA CYS A 58 -9.52 -3.94 2.91
C CYS A 58 -8.57 -3.14 1.99
N LYS A 59 -7.52 -3.77 1.46
CA LYS A 59 -6.57 -3.13 0.54
C LYS A 59 -7.24 -2.66 -0.75
N GLU A 60 -8.11 -3.49 -1.32
CA GLU A 60 -8.87 -3.14 -2.51
C GLU A 60 -9.78 -1.95 -2.27
N SER A 61 -10.51 -1.93 -1.13
CA SER A 61 -11.36 -0.81 -0.76
C SER A 61 -10.58 0.50 -0.57
N LEU A 62 -9.38 0.43 -0.01
CA LEU A 62 -8.51 1.61 0.15
C LEU A 62 -8.03 2.11 -1.22
N LYS A 63 -7.56 1.20 -2.07
CA LYS A 63 -7.12 1.54 -3.43
C LYS A 63 -8.26 2.14 -4.26
N ALA A 64 -9.46 1.60 -4.15
CA ALA A 64 -10.63 2.15 -4.83
C ALA A 64 -10.95 3.58 -4.35
N ARG A 65 -10.84 3.86 -3.04
CA ARG A 65 -11.02 5.22 -2.50
C ARG A 65 -9.94 6.18 -2.98
N GLU A 66 -8.68 5.75 -3.03
CA GLU A 66 -7.56 6.54 -3.55
C GLU A 66 -7.79 6.89 -5.03
N MET A 67 -8.08 5.90 -5.87
CA MET A 67 -8.35 6.11 -7.30
C MET A 67 -9.57 7.01 -7.52
N ASN A 68 -10.66 6.80 -6.80
CA ASN A 68 -11.85 7.66 -6.92
C ASN A 68 -11.58 9.09 -6.47
N GLY A 69 -10.80 9.29 -5.41
CA GLY A 69 -10.36 10.61 -4.95
C GLY A 69 -9.50 11.32 -5.99
N GLU A 70 -8.54 10.61 -6.58
CA GLU A 70 -7.70 11.14 -7.66
C GLU A 70 -8.50 11.51 -8.91
N THR A 71 -9.43 10.65 -9.34
CA THR A 71 -10.28 10.92 -10.52
C THR A 71 -11.13 12.16 -10.30
N LYS A 72 -11.82 12.26 -9.15
CA LYS A 72 -12.62 13.45 -8.81
C LYS A 72 -11.78 14.72 -8.74
N CYS A 73 -10.57 14.64 -8.19
CA CYS A 73 -9.67 15.78 -8.13
C CYS A 73 -9.23 16.22 -9.54
N LYS A 74 -8.92 15.28 -10.44
CA LYS A 74 -8.56 15.58 -11.84
C LYS A 74 -9.72 16.20 -12.63
N GLU A 75 -10.94 15.69 -12.44
CA GLU A 75 -12.14 16.26 -13.06
C GLU A 75 -12.39 17.69 -12.59
N SER A 76 -12.30 17.92 -11.27
CA SER A 76 -12.45 19.25 -10.69
C SER A 76 -11.39 20.24 -11.20
N LEU A 77 -10.14 19.78 -11.36
CA LEU A 77 -9.06 20.61 -11.90
C LEU A 77 -9.38 21.05 -13.35
N LYS A 78 -9.74 20.11 -14.21
CA LYS A 78 -10.11 20.39 -15.61
C LYS A 78 -11.30 21.33 -15.72
N ALA A 79 -12.33 21.14 -14.90
CA ALA A 79 -13.51 22.00 -14.91
C ALA A 79 -13.17 23.45 -14.55
N ARG A 80 -12.28 23.65 -13.56
CA ARG A 80 -11.87 25.00 -13.14
C ARG A 80 -10.93 25.65 -14.15
N GLU A 81 -10.04 24.89 -14.79
CA GLU A 81 -9.23 25.37 -15.91
C GLU A 81 -10.10 25.80 -17.09
N MET A 82 -11.15 25.05 -17.42
CA MET A 82 -12.12 25.42 -18.47
C MET A 82 -12.90 26.69 -18.12
N ASN A 83 -13.15 26.94 -16.84
CA ASN A 83 -13.77 28.18 -16.35
C ASN A 83 -12.79 29.37 -16.31
N GLY A 84 -11.53 29.19 -16.73
CA GLY A 84 -10.53 30.25 -16.78
C GLY A 84 -9.85 30.54 -15.45
N GLU A 85 -10.02 29.68 -14.43
CA GLU A 85 -9.29 29.84 -13.17
C GLU A 85 -7.81 29.49 -13.36
N MET A 86 -6.93 30.43 -13.04
CA MET A 86 -5.47 30.23 -13.09
C MET A 86 -4.90 30.07 -11.66
N ASN A 87 -3.68 29.51 -11.56
CA ASN A 87 -2.96 29.32 -10.29
C ASN A 87 -3.64 28.33 -9.32
N LEU A 88 -4.21 27.25 -9.86
CA LEU A 88 -4.74 26.13 -9.08
C LEU A 88 -3.60 25.26 -8.53
N LYS A 89 -3.75 24.78 -7.30
CA LYS A 89 -2.83 23.82 -6.68
C LYS A 89 -3.61 22.65 -6.08
N ILE A 90 -3.03 21.46 -6.12
CA ILE A 90 -3.58 20.30 -5.42
C ILE A 90 -3.01 20.27 -4.00
N LYS A 91 -3.87 20.29 -2.99
CA LYS A 91 -3.52 20.07 -1.58
C LYS A 91 -4.19 18.79 -1.08
N TYR A 92 -3.56 18.10 -0.14
CA TYR A 92 -4.13 16.90 0.48
C TYR A 92 -4.70 17.25 1.85
N PHE A 93 -5.99 16.98 2.05
CA PHE A 93 -6.67 17.12 3.34
C PHE A 93 -7.15 15.75 3.80
N ASN A 94 -6.68 15.29 4.97
CA ASN A 94 -6.96 13.93 5.48
C ASN A 94 -6.66 12.82 4.46
N GLY A 95 -5.59 12.97 3.68
CA GLY A 95 -5.20 12.03 2.64
C GLY A 95 -6.04 12.09 1.36
N VAL A 96 -7.00 13.01 1.25
CA VAL A 96 -7.82 13.21 0.04
C VAL A 96 -7.30 14.42 -0.74
N PRO A 97 -6.97 14.27 -2.04
CA PRO A 97 -6.54 15.38 -2.88
C PRO A 97 -7.71 16.32 -3.18
N GLN A 98 -7.49 17.63 -3.04
CA GLN A 98 -8.45 18.69 -3.35
C GLN A 98 -7.76 19.82 -4.11
N VAL A 99 -8.47 20.39 -5.09
CA VAL A 99 -8.01 21.55 -5.87
C VAL A 99 -8.33 22.82 -5.10
N VAL A 100 -7.31 23.62 -4.79
CA VAL A 100 -7.45 24.92 -4.12
C VAL A 100 -6.97 26.04 -5.03
N ALA A 101 -7.63 27.19 -4.97
CA ALA A 101 -7.09 28.41 -5.57
C ALA A 101 -6.02 28.99 -4.66
N GLN A 102 -4.93 29.47 -5.23
CA GLN A 102 -3.91 30.19 -4.47
C GLN A 102 -4.48 31.57 -4.07
N GLN A 103 -4.75 31.77 -2.78
CA GLN A 103 -5.05 33.10 -2.25
C GLN A 103 -3.78 33.95 -2.36
N GLN A 104 -3.87 35.10 -3.03
CA GLN A 104 -2.82 36.10 -2.96
C GLN A 104 -2.83 36.66 -1.54
N GLU A 105 -1.77 36.42 -0.78
CA GLU A 105 -1.54 37.09 0.51
C GLU A 105 -1.34 38.58 0.22
N ASN A 106 -2.42 39.36 0.37
CA ASN A 106 -2.33 40.82 0.40
C ASN A 106 -1.63 41.22 1.70
N ASN A 107 -0.29 41.23 1.70
CA ASN A 107 0.49 41.88 2.73
C ASN A 107 0.35 43.40 2.53
N GLN A 108 -0.51 44.01 3.35
CA GLN A 108 -0.54 45.45 3.62
C GLN A 108 0.58 45.84 4.57
#